data_AF-R5YD15-F1
#
_entry.id   AF-R5YD15-F1
#
_cell.length_a   1.000
_cell.length_b   1.000
_cell.length_c   1.000
_cell.angle_alpha   90.00
_cell.angle_beta   90.00
_cell.angle_gamma   90.00
#
_symmetry.space_group_name_H-M   'P 1'
#
loop_
_entity.id
_entity.type
_entity.pdbx_description
1 polymer ?
#
loop_
_entity_poly.entity_id
_entity_poly.type
_entity_poly.pdbx_seq_one_letter_code
_entity_poly.pdbx_strand_id
1 'polypeptide(L)'
;MSVNLELPTAEGLRQVAPNKVRKNILSPMRQIQNGIKESRQTHGVTSMKSRVYIDEKSYYNQLAEMRDSYARLQDYQKGVKAIRQKNADAVAEQSWNFTQMQTAETVAKKNNIAQNFSVSNRSTSQIMRNLSYPDRYFVPAGQSTQMIIGATGESDYQIMSVTEALYRKFEMKRVFYSAFINVNEDASLPAIGKKPPLLREHRLYQADFLLRFYGFQADELLSEKNPNFNEQIDPKCDWAVHHLELFPVEINKADYYTLLRVPGIGTKSAKRILSARRHATLDFSDIKKMGVVLKRALYFITCKGKMMYQTRMEENYITRHLTYNEKPAEMFLSDGTTSGYEQFSLFDPQYHL
;
A
#
# COMPACT_ATOMS: atom_id res chain seq x y z
N MET A 1 20.27 0.63 0.40
CA MET A 1 20.64 1.96 -0.13
C MET A 1 19.36 2.59 -0.67
N SER A 2 19.09 3.86 -0.38
CA SER A 2 17.88 4.54 -0.87
C SER A 2 18.23 5.59 -1.91
N VAL A 3 17.42 5.69 -2.96
CA VAL A 3 17.45 6.79 -3.92
C VAL A 3 16.07 7.42 -3.91
N ASN A 4 15.96 8.67 -3.51
CA ASN A 4 14.65 9.34 -3.41
C ASN A 4 14.13 9.70 -4.81
N LEU A 5 12.87 9.35 -5.08
CA LEU A 5 12.13 9.71 -6.30
C LEU A 5 10.96 10.56 -5.86
N GLU A 6 11.22 11.82 -5.53
CA GLU A 6 10.23 12.71 -4.91
C GLU A 6 8.93 12.81 -5.71
N LEU A 7 9.00 12.68 -7.05
CA LEU A 7 7.83 12.78 -7.93
C LEU A 7 7.86 11.67 -9.02
N PRO A 8 6.76 10.92 -9.20
CA PRO A 8 6.70 9.77 -10.09
C PRO A 8 6.66 10.12 -11.58
N THR A 9 6.06 11.26 -11.97
CA THR A 9 5.95 11.67 -13.38
C THR A 9 6.95 12.74 -13.79
N ALA A 10 7.28 12.77 -15.09
CA ALA A 10 8.19 13.79 -15.64
C ALA A 10 7.57 15.20 -15.64
N GLU A 11 6.25 15.29 -15.78
CA GLU A 11 5.49 16.54 -15.75
C GLU A 11 5.45 17.11 -14.33
N GLY A 12 5.10 16.29 -13.34
CA GLY A 12 5.15 16.67 -11.93
C GLY A 12 6.54 17.13 -11.51
N LEU A 13 7.58 16.41 -11.94
CA LEU A 13 8.97 16.78 -11.68
C LEU A 13 9.35 18.14 -12.29
N ARG A 14 8.93 18.43 -13.52
CA ARG A 14 9.18 19.75 -14.15
C ARG A 14 8.47 20.88 -13.42
N GLN A 15 7.26 20.63 -12.91
CA GLN A 15 6.44 21.63 -12.24
C GLN A 15 7.01 22.03 -10.87
N VAL A 16 7.44 21.04 -10.07
CA VAL A 16 7.84 21.28 -8.66
C VAL A 16 9.36 21.36 -8.49
N ALA A 17 10.13 20.69 -9.36
CA ALA A 17 11.59 20.64 -9.27
C ALA A 17 12.24 20.71 -10.67
N PRO A 18 12.17 21.86 -11.38
CA PRO A 18 12.64 21.99 -12.77
C PRO A 18 14.13 21.65 -12.96
N ASN A 19 14.93 21.81 -11.91
CA ASN A 19 16.36 21.49 -11.91
C ASN A 19 16.65 19.97 -11.82
N LYS A 20 15.65 19.15 -11.44
CA LYS A 20 15.78 17.70 -11.38
C LYS A 20 15.30 17.09 -12.69
N VAL A 21 16.22 16.61 -13.51
CA VAL A 21 15.87 15.87 -14.74
C VAL A 21 15.72 14.39 -14.42
N ARG A 22 14.70 13.72 -14.99
CA ARG A 22 14.42 12.28 -14.77
C ARG A 22 15.65 11.39 -14.98
N LYS A 23 16.50 11.69 -15.97
CA LYS A 23 17.77 10.99 -16.23
C LYS A 23 18.69 10.99 -15.01
N ASN A 24 18.76 12.10 -14.28
CA ASN A 24 19.63 12.27 -13.12
C ASN A 24 19.13 11.48 -11.90
N ILE A 25 17.84 11.11 -11.87
CA ILE A 25 17.27 10.26 -10.80
C ILE A 25 17.44 8.77 -11.14
N LEU A 26 17.21 8.39 -12.40
CA LEU A 26 17.27 6.99 -12.83
C LEU A 26 18.69 6.47 -13.02
N SER A 27 19.66 7.35 -13.35
CA SER A 27 21.05 6.95 -13.57
C SER A 27 21.70 6.36 -12.30
N PRO A 28 21.62 7.01 -11.12
CA PRO A 28 22.09 6.40 -9.87
C PRO A 28 21.40 5.06 -9.54
N MET A 29 20.08 4.95 -9.74
CA MET A 29 19.36 3.69 -9.52
C MET A 29 19.88 2.56 -10.41
N ARG A 30 20.19 2.87 -11.67
CA ARG A 30 20.77 1.89 -12.61
C ARG A 30 22.22 1.54 -12.28
N GLN A 31 23.01 2.50 -11.78
CA GLN A 31 24.36 2.21 -11.28
C GLN A 31 24.32 1.25 -10.10
N ILE A 32 23.42 1.48 -9.14
CA ILE A 32 23.24 0.59 -7.98
C ILE A 32 22.75 -0.79 -8.43
N GLN A 33 21.80 -0.86 -9.37
CA GLN A 33 21.32 -2.11 -9.95
C GLN A 33 22.47 -2.92 -10.57
N ASN A 34 23.30 -2.27 -11.39
CA ASN A 34 24.44 -2.91 -12.04
C ASN A 34 25.46 -3.41 -11.01
N GLY A 35 25.78 -2.61 -9.99
CA GLY A 35 26.67 -3.04 -8.91
C GLY A 35 26.12 -4.22 -8.11
N ILE A 36 24.80 -4.27 -7.86
CA ILE A 36 24.15 -5.43 -7.20
C ILE A 36 24.28 -6.67 -8.10
N LYS A 37 24.07 -6.52 -9.41
CA LYS A 37 24.16 -7.61 -10.37
C LYS A 37 25.60 -8.15 -10.50
N GLU A 38 26.58 -7.26 -10.56
CA GLU A 38 28.00 -7.61 -10.61
C GLU A 38 28.43 -8.34 -9.33
N SER A 39 28.09 -7.78 -8.17
CA SER A 39 28.39 -8.43 -6.88
C SER A 39 27.77 -9.83 -6.78
N ARG A 40 26.54 -10.03 -7.27
CA ARG A 40 25.91 -11.35 -7.34
C ARG A 40 26.71 -12.35 -8.18
N GLN A 41 27.17 -11.91 -9.36
CA GLN A 41 27.97 -12.76 -10.25
C GLN A 41 29.29 -13.17 -9.60
N THR A 42 29.99 -12.22 -8.95
CA THR A 42 31.24 -12.48 -8.24
C THR A 42 31.10 -13.50 -7.11
N HIS A 43 29.95 -13.54 -6.43
CA HIS A 43 29.68 -14.47 -5.34
C HIS A 43 28.99 -15.78 -5.79
N GLY A 44 28.88 -16.04 -7.10
CA GLY A 44 28.26 -17.26 -7.63
C GLY A 44 26.74 -17.35 -7.43
N VAL A 45 26.08 -16.23 -7.10
CA VAL A 45 24.63 -16.17 -6.89
C VAL A 45 23.96 -15.73 -8.19
N THR A 46 23.58 -16.69 -9.04
CA THR A 46 23.02 -16.41 -10.38
C THR A 46 21.67 -15.68 -10.34
N SER A 47 20.99 -15.67 -9.19
CA SER A 47 19.62 -15.19 -9.12
C SER A 47 19.19 -14.82 -7.70
N MET A 48 18.76 -13.57 -7.52
CA MET A 48 17.96 -13.14 -6.36
C MET A 48 16.46 -13.38 -6.61
N LYS A 49 16.07 -14.23 -7.58
CA LYS A 49 14.66 -14.46 -7.96
C LYS A 49 13.82 -15.07 -6.83
N SER A 50 14.41 -15.47 -5.71
CA SER A 50 13.68 -15.80 -4.49
C SER A 50 13.20 -14.58 -3.67
N ARG A 51 13.48 -13.33 -4.07
CA ARG A 51 13.09 -12.12 -3.29
C ARG A 51 12.04 -11.22 -3.91
N VAL A 52 11.66 -11.45 -5.18
CA VAL A 52 10.44 -10.85 -5.74
C VAL A 52 9.20 -11.55 -5.17
N TYR A 53 9.34 -12.80 -4.73
CA TYR A 53 8.30 -13.56 -4.06
C TYR A 53 8.70 -13.89 -2.61
N ILE A 54 8.19 -13.09 -1.66
CA ILE A 54 8.00 -13.47 -0.26
C ILE A 54 9.30 -13.76 0.51
N ASP A 55 10.14 -12.74 0.72
CA ASP A 55 10.92 -12.70 1.97
C ASP A 55 9.93 -12.44 3.12
N GLU A 56 9.77 -13.38 4.04
CA GLU A 56 8.82 -13.28 5.16
C GLU A 56 9.03 -12.00 5.97
N LYS A 57 10.29 -11.56 6.10
CA LYS A 57 10.63 -10.28 6.73
C LYS A 57 10.09 -9.09 5.93
N SER A 58 10.22 -9.12 4.60
CA SER A 58 9.69 -8.08 3.72
C SER A 58 8.16 -8.01 3.74
N TYR A 59 7.48 -9.16 3.90
CA TYR A 59 6.03 -9.24 4.08
C TYR A 59 5.56 -8.53 5.36
N TYR A 60 6.16 -8.86 6.51
CA TYR A 60 5.77 -8.22 7.78
C TYR A 60 6.16 -6.76 7.86
N ASN A 61 7.30 -6.37 7.29
CA ASN A 61 7.69 -4.97 7.23
C ASN A 61 6.67 -4.13 6.45
N GLN A 62 6.03 -4.69 5.42
CA GLN A 62 4.98 -3.99 4.68
C GLN A 62 3.65 -3.95 5.42
N LEU A 63 3.30 -5.02 6.14
CA LEU A 63 2.16 -4.98 7.05
C LEU A 63 2.34 -3.92 8.15
N ALA A 64 3.54 -3.78 8.71
CA ALA A 64 3.84 -2.76 9.71
C ALA A 64 3.62 -1.35 9.17
N GLU A 65 4.08 -1.05 7.95
CA GLU A 65 3.88 0.28 7.35
C GLU A 65 2.45 0.56 6.93
N MET A 66 1.72 -0.43 6.44
CA MET A 66 0.27 -0.28 6.22
C MET A 66 -0.44 0.03 7.55
N ARG A 67 -0.01 -0.57 8.65
CA ARG A 67 -0.52 -0.25 9.98
C ARG A 67 -0.11 1.15 10.44
N ASP A 68 1.13 1.57 10.20
CA ASP A 68 1.62 2.89 10.62
C ASP A 68 0.97 4.03 9.82
N SER A 69 0.79 3.84 8.50
CA SER A 69 0.02 4.78 7.66
C SER A 69 -1.43 4.92 8.17
N TYR A 70 -2.06 3.81 8.56
CA TYR A 70 -3.40 3.84 9.15
C TYR A 70 -3.42 4.52 10.53
N ALA A 71 -2.41 4.31 11.37
CA ALA A 71 -2.29 4.99 12.66
C ALA A 71 -2.18 6.51 12.49
N ARG A 72 -1.32 6.98 11.58
CA ARG A 72 -1.19 8.41 11.24
C ARG A 72 -2.52 9.03 10.80
N LEU A 73 -3.30 8.28 10.03
CA LEU A 73 -4.62 8.70 9.60
C LEU A 73 -5.60 8.84 10.77
N GLN A 74 -5.62 7.88 11.69
CA GLN A 74 -6.47 7.96 12.88
C GLN A 74 -6.08 9.14 13.78
N ASP A 75 -4.78 9.37 13.96
CA ASP A 75 -4.28 10.46 14.78
C ASP A 75 -4.63 11.82 14.17
N TYR A 76 -4.52 11.96 12.84
CA TYR A 76 -5.00 13.15 12.14
C TYR A 76 -6.50 13.38 12.34
N GLN A 77 -7.33 12.35 12.20
CA GLN A 77 -8.79 12.45 12.42
C GLN A 77 -9.13 12.84 13.86
N LYS A 78 -8.43 12.27 14.86
CA LYS A 78 -8.58 12.63 16.27
C LYS A 78 -8.20 14.09 16.51
N GLY A 79 -7.07 14.54 15.95
CA GLY A 79 -6.64 15.94 16.03
C GLY A 79 -7.66 16.91 15.46
N VAL A 80 -8.18 16.63 14.26
CA VAL A 80 -9.24 17.45 13.62
C VAL A 80 -10.51 17.48 14.47
N LYS A 81 -10.93 16.34 15.04
CA LYS A 81 -12.10 16.26 15.92
C LYS A 81 -11.90 17.06 17.22
N ALA A 82 -10.70 17.01 17.80
CA ALA A 82 -10.34 17.74 19.01
C ALA A 82 -10.31 19.26 18.80
N ILE A 83 -9.76 19.71 17.67
CA ILE A 83 -9.81 21.13 17.25
C ILE A 83 -11.27 21.58 17.10
N ARG A 84 -12.12 20.76 16.45
CA ARG A 84 -13.55 21.05 16.28
C ARG A 84 -14.32 21.10 17.62
N GLN A 85 -13.84 20.40 18.66
CA GLN A 85 -14.45 20.35 19.99
C GLN A 85 -13.83 21.34 21.00
N LYS A 86 -12.95 22.27 20.56
CA LYS A 86 -12.21 23.21 21.43
C LYS A 86 -11.41 22.53 22.57
N ASN A 87 -11.00 21.27 22.38
CA ASN A 87 -10.13 20.52 23.30
C ASN A 87 -8.73 20.36 22.69
N ALA A 88 -8.21 21.41 22.04
CA ALA A 88 -6.95 21.36 21.30
C ALA A 88 -5.75 21.09 22.23
N ASP A 89 -5.76 21.66 23.43
CA ASP A 89 -4.63 21.60 24.36
C ASP A 89 -4.41 20.19 24.94
N ALA A 90 -5.50 19.46 25.24
CA ALA A 90 -5.44 18.11 25.81
C ALA A 90 -4.94 17.03 24.82
N VAL A 91 -5.14 17.22 23.51
CA VAL A 91 -4.69 16.27 22.47
C VAL A 91 -3.26 16.56 22.03
N ALA A 92 -2.86 17.83 22.04
CA ALA A 92 -1.46 18.23 21.82
C ALA A 92 -0.55 17.59 22.88
N GLU A 93 -0.88 17.68 24.17
CA GLU A 93 -0.08 17.08 25.25
C GLU A 93 0.06 15.55 25.15
N GLN A 94 -0.98 14.83 24.70
CA GLN A 94 -0.91 13.37 24.52
C GLN A 94 -0.06 12.94 23.32
N SER A 95 -0.11 13.71 22.22
CA SER A 95 0.72 13.45 21.03
C SER A 95 2.21 13.75 21.26
N TRP A 96 2.53 14.71 22.12
CA TRP A 96 3.90 15.01 22.54
C TRP A 96 4.47 14.00 23.56
N ASN A 97 3.62 13.41 24.41
CA ASN A 97 4.06 12.41 25.39
C ASN A 97 4.40 11.03 24.80
N PHE A 98 4.06 10.75 23.53
CA PHE A 98 4.57 9.57 22.82
C PHE A 98 5.96 9.80 22.17
N THR A 99 6.51 11.01 22.30
CA THR A 99 7.85 11.38 21.80
C THR A 99 8.88 11.42 22.94
N GLN A 100 8.75 10.54 23.93
CA GLN A 100 9.86 10.19 24.83
C GLN A 100 10.20 8.71 24.74
N MET A 101 10.40 8.19 23.53
CA MET A 101 11.25 7.00 23.33
C MET A 101 12.10 7.16 22.07
N GLN A 102 13.41 7.31 22.32
CA GLN A 102 14.55 7.22 21.41
C GLN A 102 14.76 8.40 20.44
N THR A 103 15.27 9.50 20.99
CA THR A 103 16.09 10.43 20.21
C THR A 103 17.32 9.70 19.64
N ALA A 104 17.69 10.07 18.41
CA ALA A 104 18.79 9.48 17.63
C ALA A 104 20.17 9.57 18.32
N GLU A 105 20.31 10.38 19.37
CA GLU A 105 21.54 10.52 20.16
C GLU A 105 21.87 9.30 21.03
N THR A 106 20.86 8.53 21.47
CA THR A 106 21.09 7.36 22.34
C THR A 106 21.61 6.15 21.55
N VAL A 107 21.33 6.07 20.25
CA VAL A 107 21.82 5.00 19.36
C VAL A 107 23.25 5.28 18.87
N ALA A 108 23.63 6.56 18.73
CA ALA A 108 24.98 6.96 18.29
C ALA A 108 26.08 6.62 19.31
N LYS A 109 25.79 6.66 20.61
CA LYS A 109 26.77 6.31 21.67
C LYS A 109 27.08 4.82 21.79
N LYS A 110 26.32 3.93 21.12
CA LYS A 110 26.50 2.48 21.25
C LYS A 110 27.44 1.86 20.20
N ASN A 111 27.75 2.60 19.13
CA ASN A 111 28.62 2.13 18.06
C ASN A 111 29.82 3.09 17.92
N ASN A 112 30.87 2.84 18.71
CA ASN A 112 32.17 3.48 18.57
C ASN A 112 32.81 3.15 17.21
N ILE A 113 32.45 3.88 16.16
CA ILE A 113 33.22 3.95 14.92
C ILE A 113 33.22 5.40 14.43
N ALA A 114 33.85 6.26 15.22
CA ALA A 114 34.27 7.57 14.78
C ALA A 114 35.74 7.70 15.16
N GLN A 115 36.65 7.20 14.31
CA GLN A 115 37.94 7.84 14.05
C GLN A 115 38.44 7.44 12.64
N ASN A 116 38.87 8.45 11.91
CA ASN A 116 39.74 8.41 10.72
C ASN A 116 39.09 8.13 9.36
N PHE A 117 38.56 9.17 8.72
CA PHE A 117 38.70 9.32 7.27
C PHE A 117 39.06 10.76 6.93
N SER A 118 40.32 10.98 6.55
CA SER A 118 40.79 12.22 5.94
C SER A 118 40.18 12.37 4.55
N VAL A 119 39.53 13.51 4.30
CA VAL A 119 38.97 13.85 2.99
C VAL A 119 40.13 14.26 2.09
N SER A 120 40.51 13.37 1.16
CA SER A 120 41.34 13.75 0.02
C SER A 120 40.48 13.71 -1.24
N ASN A 121 40.48 14.83 -1.98
CA ASN A 121 39.90 14.92 -3.32
C ASN A 121 40.54 13.87 -4.21
N ARG A 122 39.82 12.78 -4.49
CA ARG A 122 40.27 11.71 -5.38
C ARG A 122 39.32 11.58 -6.56
N SER A 123 39.95 11.52 -7.73
CA SER A 123 39.33 11.41 -9.04
C SER A 123 38.34 10.25 -9.12
N THR A 124 37.28 10.49 -9.90
CA THR A 124 36.10 9.64 -10.13
C THR A 124 36.39 8.19 -10.54
N SER A 125 37.61 7.86 -10.96
CA SER A 125 38.04 6.50 -11.33
C SER A 125 38.34 5.59 -10.13
N GLN A 126 38.54 6.12 -8.92
CA GLN A 126 38.87 5.31 -7.74
C GLN A 126 37.65 4.83 -6.93
N ILE A 127 36.49 5.48 -7.07
CA ILE A 127 35.25 5.06 -6.37
C ILE A 127 34.79 3.67 -6.84
N MET A 128 35.08 3.29 -8.09
CA MET A 128 34.68 1.99 -8.64
C MET A 128 35.52 0.81 -8.14
N ARG A 129 36.75 1.01 -7.64
CA ARG A 129 37.60 -0.10 -7.16
C ARG A 129 37.29 -0.58 -5.74
N ASN A 130 36.60 0.23 -4.93
CA ASN A 130 36.29 -0.11 -3.53
C ASN A 130 34.88 -0.66 -3.29
N LEU A 131 34.13 -0.95 -4.35
CA LEU A 131 32.77 -1.50 -4.25
C LEU A 131 32.69 -3.03 -4.30
N SER A 132 33.81 -3.70 -4.61
CA SER A 132 33.89 -5.15 -4.67
C SER A 132 34.87 -5.65 -3.63
N TYR A 133 34.44 -5.63 -2.36
CA TYR A 133 35.10 -6.45 -1.35
C TYR A 133 34.73 -7.91 -1.63
N PRO A 134 35.69 -8.82 -1.83
CA PRO A 134 35.40 -10.23 -2.11
C PRO A 134 34.61 -10.91 -0.98
N ASP A 135 34.69 -10.36 0.24
CA ASP A 135 34.02 -10.90 1.43
C ASP A 135 32.65 -10.27 1.72
N ARG A 136 32.18 -9.29 0.93
CA ARG A 136 30.93 -8.58 1.21
C ARG A 136 30.13 -8.31 -0.06
N TYR A 137 28.85 -8.70 -0.01
CA TYR A 137 27.87 -8.33 -1.02
C TYR A 137 27.71 -6.80 -1.12
N PHE A 138 27.67 -6.28 -2.33
CA PHE A 138 27.30 -4.90 -2.60
C PHE A 138 25.80 -4.72 -2.41
N VAL A 139 25.41 -3.91 -1.43
CA VAL A 139 24.00 -3.58 -1.10
C VAL A 139 23.11 -4.84 -0.98
N PRO A 140 23.38 -5.74 -0.01
CA PRO A 140 22.64 -7.01 0.15
C PRO A 140 21.16 -6.78 0.52
N ALA A 141 20.87 -5.64 1.13
CA ALA A 141 19.52 -5.21 1.45
C ALA A 141 18.71 -4.78 0.21
N GLY A 142 19.35 -4.54 -0.94
CA GLY A 142 18.72 -3.99 -2.15
C GLY A 142 18.55 -2.47 -2.12
N GLN A 143 17.88 -1.95 -3.16
CA GLN A 143 17.56 -0.54 -3.29
C GLN A 143 16.09 -0.22 -3.02
N SER A 144 15.84 0.94 -2.41
CA SER A 144 14.50 1.46 -2.12
C SER A 144 14.36 2.90 -2.60
N THR A 145 13.12 3.35 -2.80
CA THR A 145 12.81 4.75 -3.16
C THR A 145 11.58 5.23 -2.42
N GLN A 146 11.37 6.54 -2.43
CA GLN A 146 10.23 7.21 -1.80
C GLN A 146 9.62 8.20 -2.78
N MET A 147 8.29 8.19 -2.89
CA MET A 147 7.46 9.10 -3.68
C MET A 147 6.58 9.96 -2.78
N ILE A 148 6.39 11.22 -3.17
CA ILE A 148 5.49 12.15 -2.49
C ILE A 148 4.14 12.15 -3.23
N ILE A 149 3.06 11.97 -2.48
CA ILE A 149 1.70 11.79 -3.02
C ILE A 149 0.86 13.02 -2.72
N GLY A 150 0.20 13.55 -3.76
CA GLY A 150 -0.69 14.71 -3.66
C GLY A 150 0.00 16.07 -3.69
N ALA A 151 1.30 16.12 -3.94
CA ALA A 151 2.00 17.37 -4.28
C ALA A 151 1.69 17.85 -5.70
N THR A 152 1.31 16.95 -6.60
CA THR A 152 0.95 17.25 -8.00
C THR A 152 -0.34 16.53 -8.41
N GLY A 153 -0.84 16.80 -9.61
CA GLY A 153 -2.10 16.25 -10.14
C GLY A 153 -2.04 14.81 -10.66
N GLU A 154 -1.04 14.03 -10.26
CA GLU A 154 -0.85 12.65 -10.72
C GLU A 154 -2.00 11.75 -10.25
N SER A 155 -2.45 10.84 -11.13
CA SER A 155 -3.47 9.84 -10.78
C SER A 155 -2.86 8.61 -10.12
N ASP A 156 -3.66 7.84 -9.39
CA ASP A 156 -3.16 6.60 -8.76
C ASP A 156 -2.70 5.58 -9.81
N TYR A 157 -3.35 5.55 -10.98
CA TYR A 157 -2.95 4.70 -12.10
C TYR A 157 -1.52 4.98 -12.56
N GLN A 158 -1.17 6.28 -12.69
CA GLN A 158 0.18 6.69 -13.07
C GLN A 158 1.19 6.29 -11.99
N ILE A 159 0.88 6.53 -10.72
CA ILE A 159 1.75 6.19 -9.59
C ILE A 159 1.99 4.68 -9.55
N MET A 160 0.93 3.87 -9.65
CA MET A 160 1.02 2.40 -9.65
C MET A 160 1.77 1.85 -10.86
N SER A 161 1.55 2.42 -12.04
CA SER A 161 2.29 2.06 -13.25
C SER A 161 3.80 2.35 -13.11
N VAL A 162 4.16 3.49 -12.52
CA VAL A 162 5.57 3.83 -12.25
C VAL A 162 6.16 2.89 -11.19
N THR A 163 5.43 2.63 -10.11
CA THR A 163 5.81 1.66 -9.08
C THR A 163 6.08 0.28 -9.66
N GLU A 164 5.16 -0.23 -10.49
CA GLU A 164 5.33 -1.52 -11.16
C GLU A 164 6.57 -1.52 -12.06
N ALA A 165 6.77 -0.46 -12.85
CA ALA A 165 7.95 -0.32 -13.69
C ALA A 165 9.26 -0.27 -12.87
N LEU A 166 9.24 0.35 -11.69
CA LEU A 166 10.38 0.40 -10.77
C LEU A 166 10.72 -1.01 -10.25
N TYR A 167 9.72 -1.78 -9.83
CA TYR A 167 9.93 -3.16 -9.41
C TYR A 167 10.48 -4.03 -10.55
N ARG A 168 9.89 -3.96 -11.75
CA ARG A 168 10.27 -4.80 -12.89
C ARG A 168 11.60 -4.40 -13.52
N LYS A 169 11.84 -3.10 -13.74
CA LYS A 169 13.00 -2.60 -14.51
C LYS A 169 14.22 -2.30 -13.66
N PHE A 170 14.04 -1.90 -12.40
CA PHE A 170 15.13 -1.51 -11.50
C PHE A 170 15.33 -2.50 -10.35
N GLU A 171 14.57 -3.60 -10.29
CA GLU A 171 14.61 -4.59 -9.19
C GLU A 171 14.51 -3.92 -7.81
N MET A 172 13.68 -2.87 -7.71
CA MET A 172 13.49 -2.17 -6.44
C MET A 172 12.99 -3.17 -5.39
N LYS A 173 13.57 -3.11 -4.19
CA LYS A 173 13.04 -3.92 -3.08
C LYS A 173 11.76 -3.31 -2.53
N ARG A 174 11.64 -1.98 -2.60
CA ARG A 174 10.54 -1.23 -1.99
C ARG A 174 10.36 0.17 -2.56
N VAL A 175 9.12 0.59 -2.70
CA VAL A 175 8.68 1.97 -2.91
C VAL A 175 7.92 2.42 -1.66
N PHE A 176 8.30 3.57 -1.11
CA PHE A 176 7.62 4.22 0.00
C PHE A 176 6.74 5.36 -0.53
N TYR A 177 5.56 5.51 0.05
CA TYR A 177 4.63 6.58 -0.24
C TYR A 177 4.53 7.50 0.98
N SER A 178 4.58 8.80 0.74
CA SER A 178 4.36 9.81 1.76
C SER A 178 3.38 10.84 1.24
N ALA A 179 2.27 11.04 1.93
CA ALA A 179 1.37 12.15 1.65
C ALA A 179 2.13 13.48 1.76
N PHE A 180 1.87 14.39 0.83
CA PHE A 180 2.32 15.76 0.93
C PHE A 180 1.57 16.45 2.07
N ILE A 181 2.33 16.99 3.03
CA ILE A 181 1.81 17.77 4.14
C ILE A 181 2.41 19.16 4.01
N ASN A 182 1.55 20.16 3.93
CA ASN A 182 2.02 21.53 3.89
C ASN A 182 2.40 22.01 5.30
N VAL A 183 3.64 22.45 5.47
CA VAL A 183 4.14 23.03 6.73
C VAL A 183 4.19 24.56 6.65
N ASN A 184 4.24 25.13 5.43
CA ASN A 184 4.38 26.57 5.20
C ASN A 184 3.27 27.10 4.27
N GLU A 185 2.65 28.21 4.61
CA GLU A 185 1.61 28.81 3.76
C GLU A 185 2.21 29.75 2.69
N ASP A 186 3.07 29.19 1.82
CA ASP A 186 3.66 29.94 0.70
C ASP A 186 2.83 29.73 -0.58
N ALA A 187 2.59 30.82 -1.33
CA ALA A 187 1.84 30.82 -2.59
C ALA A 187 2.53 29.98 -3.70
N SER A 188 3.83 29.74 -3.58
CA SER A 188 4.61 28.93 -4.51
C SER A 188 4.43 27.40 -4.31
N LEU A 189 3.78 26.97 -3.23
CA LEU A 189 3.57 25.55 -2.96
C LEU A 189 2.31 25.02 -3.66
N PRO A 190 2.38 23.84 -4.29
CA PRO A 190 1.34 23.35 -5.20
C PRO A 190 0.02 22.91 -4.54
N ALA A 191 -0.10 22.99 -3.21
CA ALA A 191 -1.29 22.55 -2.47
C ALA A 191 -1.67 23.50 -1.32
N ILE A 192 -1.99 24.75 -1.66
CA ILE A 192 -2.62 25.68 -0.71
C ILE A 192 -4.02 25.14 -0.36
N GLY A 193 -4.25 24.82 0.92
CA GLY A 193 -5.59 24.52 1.46
C GLY A 193 -6.15 23.10 1.25
N LYS A 194 -5.45 22.18 0.57
CA LYS A 194 -5.89 20.77 0.47
C LYS A 194 -5.45 19.98 1.70
N LYS A 195 -6.39 19.25 2.32
CA LYS A 195 -6.07 18.29 3.39
C LYS A 195 -5.06 17.26 2.87
N PRO A 196 -4.11 16.82 3.70
CA PRO A 196 -3.14 15.81 3.28
C PRO A 196 -3.89 14.53 2.90
N PRO A 197 -3.57 13.93 1.74
CA PRO A 197 -4.32 12.78 1.22
C PRO A 197 -3.87 11.48 1.91
N LEU A 198 -4.06 11.41 3.23
CA LEU A 198 -3.64 10.27 4.06
C LEU A 198 -4.40 8.98 3.70
N LEU A 199 -5.69 9.07 3.35
CA LEU A 199 -6.48 7.92 2.87
C LEU A 199 -5.88 7.36 1.58
N ARG A 200 -5.58 8.25 0.63
CA ARG A 200 -4.95 7.91 -0.63
C ARG A 200 -3.60 7.22 -0.44
N GLU A 201 -2.73 7.76 0.44
CA GLU A 201 -1.46 7.12 0.80
C GLU A 201 -1.67 5.69 1.31
N HIS A 202 -2.64 5.49 2.21
CA HIS A 202 -2.96 4.17 2.74
C HIS A 202 -3.45 3.21 1.64
N ARG A 203 -4.30 3.67 0.71
CA ARG A 203 -4.76 2.87 -0.43
C ARG A 203 -3.62 2.49 -1.37
N LEU A 204 -2.67 3.38 -1.64
CA LEU A 204 -1.48 3.07 -2.43
C LEU A 204 -0.60 2.00 -1.79
N TYR A 205 -0.41 2.02 -0.46
CA TYR A 205 0.30 0.94 0.22
C TYR A 205 -0.43 -0.40 0.15
N GLN A 206 -1.77 -0.40 0.23
CA GLN A 206 -2.58 -1.60 0.04
C GLN A 206 -2.44 -2.15 -1.38
N ALA A 207 -2.53 -1.29 -2.40
CA ALA A 207 -2.35 -1.67 -3.80
C ALA A 207 -0.93 -2.20 -4.07
N ASP A 208 0.12 -1.52 -3.59
CA ASP A 208 1.51 -1.97 -3.71
C ASP A 208 1.71 -3.40 -3.15
N PHE A 209 1.03 -3.72 -2.05
CA PHE A 209 1.05 -5.06 -1.47
C PHE A 209 0.44 -6.11 -2.39
N LEU A 210 -0.64 -5.76 -3.10
CA LEU A 210 -1.27 -6.62 -4.10
C LEU A 210 -0.33 -6.88 -5.27
N LEU A 211 0.35 -5.85 -5.78
CA LEU A 211 1.34 -6.01 -6.86
C LEU A 211 2.44 -6.99 -6.45
N ARG A 212 3.02 -6.79 -5.26
CA ARG A 212 4.22 -7.53 -4.83
C ARG A 212 3.94 -8.95 -4.37
N PHE A 213 2.88 -9.17 -3.61
CA PHE A 213 2.66 -10.46 -2.94
C PHE A 213 1.52 -11.27 -3.56
N TYR A 214 0.62 -10.62 -4.30
CA TYR A 214 -0.60 -11.26 -4.83
C TYR A 214 -0.53 -11.39 -6.35
N GLY A 215 0.45 -10.73 -7.00
CA GLY A 215 0.68 -10.83 -8.43
C GLY A 215 -0.27 -9.97 -9.26
N PHE A 216 -0.91 -8.97 -8.64
CA PHE A 216 -1.71 -7.98 -9.37
C PHE A 216 -0.84 -7.14 -10.29
N GLN A 217 -1.44 -6.64 -11.36
CA GLN A 217 -0.84 -5.66 -12.26
C GLN A 217 -1.52 -4.30 -12.08
N ALA A 218 -0.82 -3.20 -12.43
CA ALA A 218 -1.37 -1.86 -12.23
C ALA A 218 -2.60 -1.60 -13.12
N ASP A 219 -2.60 -2.14 -14.34
CA ASP A 219 -3.69 -2.10 -15.33
C ASP A 219 -4.88 -3.02 -14.99
N GLU A 220 -4.65 -4.03 -14.15
CA GLU A 220 -5.72 -4.86 -13.59
C GLU A 220 -6.46 -4.14 -12.45
N LEU A 221 -5.75 -3.36 -11.64
CA LEU A 221 -6.34 -2.64 -10.49
C LEU A 221 -7.01 -1.32 -10.87
N LEU A 222 -6.45 -0.61 -11.85
CA LEU A 222 -6.87 0.73 -12.24
C LEU A 222 -6.87 0.84 -13.76
N SER A 223 -7.77 1.67 -14.30
CA SER A 223 -7.88 1.90 -15.74
C SER A 223 -7.86 3.39 -16.06
N GLU A 224 -7.72 3.75 -17.33
CA GLU A 224 -7.81 5.16 -17.74
C GLU A 224 -9.19 5.76 -17.44
N LYS A 225 -10.25 4.94 -17.42
CA LYS A 225 -11.62 5.37 -17.09
C LYS A 225 -11.78 5.61 -15.59
N ASN A 226 -11.20 4.74 -14.77
CA ASN A 226 -11.21 4.82 -13.30
C ASN A 226 -9.76 4.86 -12.79
N PRO A 227 -9.10 6.04 -12.84
CA PRO A 227 -7.66 6.13 -12.62
C PRO A 227 -7.26 6.31 -11.15
N ASN A 228 -8.21 6.45 -10.23
CA ASN A 228 -7.98 6.67 -8.81
C ASN A 228 -8.68 5.62 -7.96
N PHE A 229 -8.08 5.24 -6.83
CA PHE A 229 -8.68 4.29 -5.91
C PHE A 229 -9.85 4.90 -5.16
N ASN A 230 -10.84 4.05 -4.84
CA ASN A 230 -11.89 4.41 -3.91
C ASN A 230 -11.31 4.61 -2.49
N GLU A 231 -11.59 5.75 -1.86
CA GLU A 231 -11.12 6.02 -0.50
C GLU A 231 -11.84 5.15 0.55
N GLN A 232 -13.08 4.73 0.26
CA GLN A 232 -13.95 4.04 1.21
C GLN A 232 -13.75 2.51 1.21
N ILE A 233 -13.30 1.95 0.10
CA ILE A 233 -13.19 0.49 -0.09
C ILE A 233 -11.73 0.11 -0.33
N ASP A 234 -11.30 -1.04 0.19
CA ASP A 234 -9.94 -1.52 -0.07
C ASP A 234 -9.74 -1.92 -1.55
N PRO A 235 -8.56 -1.68 -2.14
CA PRO A 235 -8.33 -1.93 -3.57
C PRO A 235 -8.61 -3.35 -4.03
N LYS A 236 -8.49 -4.34 -3.14
CA LYS A 236 -8.76 -5.74 -3.47
C LYS A 236 -10.26 -6.02 -3.51
N CYS A 237 -11.02 -5.45 -2.57
CA CYS A 237 -12.48 -5.47 -2.58
C CYS A 237 -13.03 -4.73 -3.80
N ASP A 238 -12.53 -3.54 -4.07
CA ASP A 238 -12.94 -2.69 -5.20
C ASP A 238 -12.72 -3.42 -6.53
N TRP A 239 -11.54 -4.02 -6.70
CA TRP A 239 -11.25 -4.87 -7.85
C TRP A 239 -12.23 -6.05 -7.98
N ALA A 240 -12.50 -6.75 -6.88
CA ALA A 240 -13.36 -7.94 -6.90
C ALA A 240 -14.82 -7.60 -7.24
N VAL A 241 -15.29 -6.42 -6.83
CA VAL A 241 -16.63 -5.90 -7.15
C VAL A 241 -16.76 -5.57 -8.64
N HIS A 242 -15.70 -5.10 -9.29
CA HIS A 242 -15.71 -4.83 -10.73
C HIS A 242 -15.45 -6.07 -11.60
N HIS A 243 -15.10 -7.21 -11.00
CA HIS A 243 -14.80 -8.47 -11.69
C HIS A 243 -15.67 -9.63 -11.18
N LEU A 244 -16.98 -9.39 -11.07
CA LEU A 244 -17.93 -10.40 -10.55
C LEU A 244 -18.01 -11.65 -11.41
N GLU A 245 -17.63 -11.59 -12.68
CA GLU A 245 -17.55 -12.73 -13.59
C GLU A 245 -16.54 -13.80 -13.14
N LEU A 246 -15.59 -13.44 -12.28
CA LEU A 246 -14.62 -14.38 -11.71
C LEU A 246 -15.14 -15.09 -10.45
N PHE A 247 -16.31 -14.69 -9.95
CA PHE A 247 -16.89 -15.16 -8.70
C PHE A 247 -18.24 -15.86 -8.93
N PRO A 248 -18.65 -16.79 -8.04
CA PRO A 248 -17.95 -17.21 -6.82
C PRO A 248 -16.85 -18.25 -7.07
N VAL A 249 -15.84 -18.23 -6.21
CA VAL A 249 -14.69 -19.16 -6.25
C VAL A 249 -14.92 -20.34 -5.30
N GLU A 250 -14.85 -21.56 -5.82
CA GLU A 250 -14.91 -22.77 -4.98
C GLU A 250 -13.58 -23.04 -4.27
N ILE A 251 -13.58 -22.89 -2.95
CA ILE A 251 -12.38 -22.96 -2.10
C ILE A 251 -11.67 -24.31 -2.17
N ASN A 252 -12.43 -25.40 -2.31
CA ASN A 252 -11.87 -26.74 -2.37
C ASN A 252 -11.18 -27.06 -3.71
N LYS A 253 -11.39 -26.24 -4.76
CA LYS A 253 -10.87 -26.51 -6.11
C LYS A 253 -9.90 -25.44 -6.62
N ALA A 254 -10.15 -24.17 -6.29
CA ALA A 254 -9.41 -23.03 -6.83
C ALA A 254 -7.89 -23.10 -6.62
N ASP A 255 -7.08 -22.63 -7.57
CA ASP A 255 -5.63 -22.59 -7.39
C ASP A 255 -5.18 -21.49 -6.40
N TYR A 256 -3.88 -21.46 -6.09
CA TYR A 256 -3.31 -20.51 -5.15
C TYR A 256 -3.60 -19.04 -5.49
N TYR A 257 -3.40 -18.66 -6.76
CA TYR A 257 -3.52 -17.27 -7.17
C TYR A 257 -4.99 -16.86 -7.27
N THR A 258 -5.87 -17.75 -7.72
CA THR A 258 -7.32 -17.51 -7.67
C THR A 258 -7.82 -17.29 -6.24
N LEU A 259 -7.35 -18.07 -5.27
CA LEU A 259 -7.66 -17.82 -3.85
C LEU A 259 -7.12 -16.47 -3.35
N LEU A 260 -5.96 -16.02 -3.86
CA LEU A 260 -5.41 -14.71 -3.54
C LEU A 260 -6.19 -13.55 -4.17
N ARG A 261 -7.03 -13.77 -5.18
CA ARG A 261 -7.91 -12.74 -5.72
C ARG A 261 -9.13 -12.48 -4.83
N VAL A 262 -9.61 -13.49 -4.11
CA VAL A 262 -10.78 -13.40 -3.23
C VAL A 262 -10.53 -12.44 -2.05
N PRO A 263 -11.36 -11.39 -1.85
CA PRO A 263 -11.28 -10.52 -0.69
C PRO A 263 -11.36 -11.26 0.65
N GLY A 264 -10.56 -10.83 1.64
CA GLY A 264 -10.50 -11.48 2.96
C GLY A 264 -9.64 -12.76 3.05
N ILE A 265 -9.15 -13.28 1.91
CA ILE A 265 -8.12 -14.32 1.85
C ILE A 265 -6.76 -13.68 1.59
N GLY A 266 -5.73 -14.11 2.31
CA GLY A 266 -4.36 -13.65 2.10
C GLY A 266 -3.37 -14.80 1.99
N THR A 267 -2.08 -14.49 1.80
CA THR A 267 -1.04 -15.50 1.50
C THR A 267 -0.97 -16.64 2.50
N LYS A 268 -1.10 -16.35 3.80
CA LYS A 268 -1.10 -17.37 4.87
C LYS A 268 -2.35 -18.23 4.84
N SER A 269 -3.53 -17.63 4.73
CA SER A 269 -4.78 -18.37 4.72
C SER A 269 -4.95 -19.19 3.43
N ALA A 270 -4.56 -18.64 2.28
CA ALA A 270 -4.51 -19.38 1.01
C ALA A 270 -3.60 -20.62 1.10
N LYS A 271 -2.39 -20.49 1.68
CA LYS A 271 -1.50 -21.64 1.91
C LYS A 271 -2.12 -22.68 2.85
N ARG A 272 -2.78 -22.24 3.93
CA ARG A 272 -3.48 -23.14 4.86
C ARG A 272 -4.61 -23.90 4.19
N ILE A 273 -5.43 -23.21 3.39
CA ILE A 273 -6.51 -23.80 2.59
C ILE A 273 -5.96 -24.88 1.66
N LEU A 274 -4.92 -24.57 0.88
CA LEU A 274 -4.30 -25.53 -0.03
C LEU A 274 -3.75 -26.75 0.70
N SER A 275 -3.13 -26.56 1.86
CA SER A 275 -2.59 -27.68 2.63
C SER A 275 -3.71 -28.55 3.20
N ALA A 276 -4.75 -27.93 3.76
CA ALA A 276 -5.82 -28.63 4.46
C ALA A 276 -6.75 -29.40 3.49
N ARG A 277 -7.02 -28.85 2.31
CA ARG A 277 -7.90 -29.51 1.33
C ARG A 277 -7.33 -30.80 0.72
N ARG A 278 -6.04 -31.06 0.94
CA ARG A 278 -5.41 -32.35 0.60
C ARG A 278 -5.86 -33.49 1.51
N HIS A 279 -6.35 -33.16 2.71
CA HIS A 279 -6.70 -34.14 3.74
C HIS A 279 -8.19 -34.15 4.05
N ALA A 280 -8.90 -33.03 3.87
CA ALA A 280 -10.34 -32.95 4.15
C ALA A 280 -11.03 -31.92 3.25
N THR A 281 -12.33 -32.11 2.98
CA THR A 281 -13.16 -31.08 2.33
C THR A 281 -13.50 -29.97 3.32
N LEU A 282 -13.21 -28.73 2.96
CA LEU A 282 -13.35 -27.56 3.83
C LEU A 282 -14.75 -26.97 3.78
N ASP A 283 -15.21 -26.51 4.95
CA ASP A 283 -16.45 -25.74 5.13
C ASP A 283 -16.18 -24.29 5.59
N PHE A 284 -17.23 -23.46 5.65
CA PHE A 284 -17.13 -22.07 6.09
C PHE A 284 -16.57 -21.94 7.52
N SER A 285 -16.92 -22.87 8.42
CA SER A 285 -16.41 -22.90 9.79
C SER A 285 -14.91 -23.16 9.85
N ASP A 286 -14.38 -24.02 8.97
CA ASP A 286 -12.96 -24.34 8.88
C ASP A 286 -12.16 -23.16 8.34
N ILE A 287 -12.67 -22.53 7.28
CA ILE A 287 -12.03 -21.38 6.63
C ILE A 287 -11.93 -20.19 7.60
N LYS A 288 -12.96 -19.98 8.44
CA LYS A 288 -12.92 -18.98 9.53
C LYS A 288 -11.77 -19.26 10.49
N LYS A 289 -11.59 -20.51 10.94
CA LYS A 289 -10.51 -20.92 11.86
C LYS A 289 -9.12 -20.79 11.23
N MET A 290 -9.01 -20.88 9.90
CA MET A 290 -7.76 -20.68 9.18
C MET A 290 -7.32 -19.22 9.09
N GLY A 291 -8.16 -18.27 9.51
CA GLY A 291 -7.89 -16.83 9.54
C GLY A 291 -8.38 -16.07 8.31
N VAL A 292 -9.32 -16.63 7.55
CA VAL A 292 -10.01 -15.89 6.48
C VAL A 292 -11.04 -14.94 7.10
N VAL A 293 -11.06 -13.71 6.60
CA VAL A 293 -12.03 -12.69 7.02
C VAL A 293 -13.35 -12.94 6.29
N LEU A 294 -14.19 -13.81 6.88
CA LEU A 294 -15.46 -14.21 6.25
C LEU A 294 -16.38 -13.03 5.93
N LYS A 295 -16.41 -11.97 6.76
CA LYS A 295 -17.23 -10.77 6.51
C LYS A 295 -16.98 -10.10 5.15
N ARG A 296 -15.80 -10.33 4.55
CA ARG A 296 -15.47 -9.88 3.19
C ARG A 296 -15.57 -11.02 2.18
N ALA A 297 -15.09 -12.21 2.55
CA ALA A 297 -15.00 -13.35 1.63
C ALA A 297 -16.36 -13.98 1.28
N LEU A 298 -17.37 -13.87 2.14
CA LEU A 298 -18.64 -14.60 2.01
C LEU A 298 -19.40 -14.33 0.70
N TYR A 299 -19.18 -13.16 0.09
CA TYR A 299 -19.81 -12.76 -1.18
C TYR A 299 -19.13 -13.39 -2.39
N PHE A 300 -17.91 -13.90 -2.23
CA PHE A 300 -17.03 -14.24 -3.34
C PHE A 300 -16.67 -15.74 -3.37
N ILE A 301 -17.15 -16.53 -2.41
CA ILE A 301 -16.70 -17.93 -2.23
C ILE A 301 -17.86 -18.90 -2.12
N THR A 302 -17.61 -20.14 -2.56
CA THR A 302 -18.44 -21.30 -2.23
C THR A 302 -17.62 -22.33 -1.47
N CYS A 303 -18.30 -23.08 -0.61
CA CYS A 303 -17.79 -24.30 -0.02
C CYS A 303 -18.71 -25.45 -0.41
N LYS A 304 -18.16 -26.50 -1.02
CA LYS A 304 -18.95 -27.67 -1.45
C LYS A 304 -20.08 -27.27 -2.43
N GLY A 305 -19.82 -26.28 -3.28
CA GLY A 305 -20.79 -25.76 -4.25
C GLY A 305 -21.93 -24.92 -3.67
N LYS A 306 -21.88 -24.57 -2.37
CA LYS A 306 -22.89 -23.74 -1.72
C LYS A 306 -22.29 -22.44 -1.22
N MET A 307 -23.01 -21.34 -1.44
CA MET A 307 -22.75 -20.08 -0.75
C MET A 307 -23.32 -20.13 0.66
N MET A 308 -22.74 -19.38 1.60
CA MET A 308 -23.22 -19.32 2.99
C MET A 308 -24.60 -18.66 3.07
N TYR A 309 -24.80 -17.62 2.27
CA TYR A 309 -26.07 -16.94 2.08
C TYR A 309 -26.38 -16.86 0.59
N GLN A 310 -27.66 -16.91 0.24
CA GLN A 310 -28.08 -16.69 -1.14
C GLN A 310 -28.04 -15.18 -1.41
N THR A 311 -26.87 -14.71 -1.84
CA THR A 311 -26.62 -13.30 -2.10
C THR A 311 -26.76 -13.01 -3.59
N ARG A 312 -27.38 -11.87 -3.93
CA ARG A 312 -27.38 -11.35 -5.30
C ARG A 312 -25.98 -10.86 -5.63
N MET A 313 -25.41 -11.37 -6.73
CA MET A 313 -24.12 -10.91 -7.26
C MET A 313 -24.31 -9.60 -8.03
N GLU A 314 -24.70 -8.56 -7.31
CA GLU A 314 -24.88 -7.21 -7.83
C GLU A 314 -23.82 -6.30 -7.22
N GLU A 315 -23.11 -5.55 -8.08
CA GLU A 315 -22.05 -4.62 -7.71
C GLU A 315 -22.48 -3.68 -6.59
N ASN A 316 -23.59 -2.94 -6.78
CA ASN A 316 -24.10 -2.00 -5.80
C ASN A 316 -24.42 -2.62 -4.44
N TYR A 317 -24.95 -3.84 -4.44
CA TYR A 317 -25.29 -4.55 -3.20
C TYR A 317 -24.03 -4.92 -2.42
N ILE A 318 -23.04 -5.50 -3.10
CA ILE A 318 -21.79 -5.93 -2.48
C ILE A 318 -20.98 -4.73 -2.00
N THR A 319 -20.86 -3.67 -2.79
CA THR A 319 -20.18 -2.41 -2.45
C THR A 319 -20.71 -1.80 -1.16
N ARG A 320 -22.04 -1.71 -1.00
CA ARG A 320 -22.67 -1.18 0.21
C ARG A 320 -22.34 -2.02 1.45
N HIS A 321 -22.41 -3.34 1.34
CA HIS A 321 -22.12 -4.23 2.45
C HIS A 321 -20.63 -4.25 2.84
N LEU A 322 -19.73 -4.14 1.86
CA LEU A 322 -18.30 -4.02 2.12
C LEU A 322 -17.99 -2.70 2.83
N THR A 323 -18.57 -1.59 2.38
CA THR A 323 -18.41 -0.26 2.99
C THR A 323 -18.96 -0.23 4.42
N TYR A 324 -20.15 -0.77 4.63
CA TYR A 324 -20.79 -0.87 5.96
C TYR A 324 -19.94 -1.65 6.97
N ASN A 325 -19.30 -2.75 6.53
CA ASN A 325 -18.45 -3.59 7.36
C ASN A 325 -17.06 -2.98 7.66
N GLU A 326 -16.67 -1.92 6.94
CA GLU A 326 -15.46 -1.12 7.20
C GLU A 326 -15.76 0.11 8.07
N LYS A 327 -16.92 0.76 7.87
CA LYS A 327 -17.34 1.97 8.60
C LYS A 327 -18.86 1.99 8.85
N PRO A 328 -19.36 1.36 9.93
CA PRO A 328 -20.79 1.32 10.21
C PRO A 328 -21.44 2.70 10.49
N ALA A 329 -20.64 3.78 10.62
CA ALA A 329 -21.11 5.12 10.99
C ALA A 329 -21.10 6.17 9.85
N GLU A 330 -20.55 5.87 8.67
CA GLU A 330 -20.38 6.85 7.58
C GLU A 330 -21.06 6.33 6.30
N MET A 331 -22.35 6.61 6.11
CA MET A 331 -23.08 6.26 4.90
C MET A 331 -23.13 7.46 3.94
N PHE A 332 -22.36 7.38 2.84
CA PHE A 332 -22.59 8.16 1.63
C PHE A 332 -22.85 7.17 0.50
N LEU A 333 -23.92 7.37 -0.27
CA LEU A 333 -24.12 6.65 -1.52
C LEU A 333 -23.06 7.11 -2.55
N SER A 334 -22.83 6.29 -3.58
CA SER A 334 -21.93 6.56 -4.73
C SER A 334 -22.17 7.92 -5.40
N ASP A 335 -23.35 8.52 -5.18
CA ASP A 335 -23.80 9.74 -5.84
C ASP A 335 -23.77 10.96 -4.88
N GLY A 336 -23.14 10.84 -3.71
CA GLY A 336 -23.04 11.92 -2.72
C GLY A 336 -24.34 12.21 -1.96
N THR A 337 -25.41 11.45 -2.19
CA THR A 337 -26.65 11.54 -1.41
C THR A 337 -26.57 10.67 -0.15
N THR A 338 -26.91 11.26 0.99
CA THR A 338 -27.08 10.53 2.26
C THR A 338 -28.37 9.73 2.21
N SER A 339 -28.28 8.40 2.13
CA SER A 339 -29.45 7.56 2.40
C SER A 339 -29.60 7.48 3.92
N GLY A 340 -30.35 8.44 4.47
CA GLY A 340 -31.00 8.22 5.75
C GLY A 340 -31.95 7.04 5.61
N TYR A 341 -32.09 6.25 6.67
CA TYR A 341 -33.21 5.34 6.78
C TYR A 341 -34.47 6.21 6.95
N GLU A 342 -35.30 6.34 5.93
CA GLU A 342 -36.66 6.86 6.12
C GLU A 342 -37.51 5.72 6.70
N GLN A 343 -37.86 5.88 7.97
CA GLN A 343 -38.90 5.08 8.59
C GLN A 343 -40.21 5.42 7.89
N PHE A 344 -40.76 4.50 7.11
CA PHE A 344 -42.14 4.62 6.62
C PHE A 344 -43.07 4.63 7.84
N SER A 345 -43.57 5.82 8.18
CA SER A 345 -44.69 5.97 9.08
C SER A 345 -45.94 5.53 8.32
N LEU A 346 -46.74 4.63 8.93
CA LEU A 346 -48.01 4.14 8.39
C LEU A 346 -49.10 5.24 8.28
N PHE A 347 -48.78 6.49 8.62
CA PHE A 347 -49.71 7.62 8.70
C PHE A 347 -49.26 8.85 7.90
N ASP A 348 -48.43 8.68 6.86
CA ASP A 348 -48.03 9.81 6.01
C ASP A 348 -49.20 10.25 5.10
N PRO A 349 -49.70 11.51 5.18
CA PRO A 349 -50.95 11.93 4.56
C PRO A 349 -50.91 12.10 3.03
N GLN A 350 -49.84 11.67 2.35
CA GLN A 350 -49.70 11.80 0.90
C GLN A 350 -50.32 10.64 0.10
N TYR A 351 -50.94 9.67 0.76
CA TYR A 351 -51.72 8.61 0.11
C TYR A 351 -53.13 8.53 0.69
N HIS A 352 -53.92 9.59 0.51
CA HIS A 352 -55.37 9.49 0.48
C HIS A 352 -55.86 9.86 -0.93
N LEU A 353 -56.73 8.99 -1.46
CA LEU A 353 -57.41 9.04 -2.75
C LEU A 353 -57.97 10.41 -3.13
#